data_AF-A0A9Q4Q454-F1
#
_entry.id   AF-A0A9Q4Q454-F1
#
_cell.length_a   1.000
_cell.length_b   1.000
_cell.length_c   1.000
_cell.angle_alpha   90.00
_cell.angle_beta   90.00
_cell.angle_gamma   90.00
#
_symmetry.space_group_name_H-M   'P 1'
#
loop_
_entity.id
_entity.type
_entity.pdbx_description
1 polymer ?
#
loop_
_entity_poly.entity_id
_entity_poly.type
_entity_poly.pdbx_seq_one_letter_code
_entity_poly.pdbx_strand_id
1 'polypeptide(L)'
;MTPRPTRVSHPRRERDTAVQLAVLSDRLEAAERRQRQLQNTIAAIGREAGVSVGCLCGHCEESYTLIKNGDMYCPRCGHRRSL
;
A
#
# COMPACT_ATOMS: atom_id res chain seq x y z
N MET A 1 -14.37 -56.15 -15.12
CA MET A 1 -13.33 -55.14 -14.82
C MET A 1 -14.03 -53.83 -14.47
N THR A 2 -14.10 -53.46 -13.20
CA THR A 2 -14.61 -52.15 -12.77
C THR A 2 -13.42 -51.22 -12.47
N PRO A 3 -13.44 -49.95 -12.93
CA PRO A 3 -12.32 -49.05 -12.71
C PRO A 3 -12.32 -48.59 -11.25
N ARG A 4 -11.13 -48.65 -10.64
CA ARG A 4 -10.86 -48.22 -9.27
C ARG A 4 -10.95 -46.69 -9.21
N PRO A 5 -11.77 -46.09 -8.34
CA PRO A 5 -11.77 -44.64 -8.17
C PRO A 5 -10.46 -44.25 -7.49
N THR A 6 -9.62 -43.50 -8.20
CA THR A 6 -8.47 -42.80 -7.63
C THR A 6 -8.97 -41.84 -6.56
N ARG A 7 -8.63 -42.12 -5.29
CA ARG A 7 -8.83 -41.19 -4.16
C ARG A 7 -8.08 -39.91 -4.49
N VAL A 8 -8.82 -38.87 -4.84
CA VAL A 8 -8.22 -37.58 -5.20
C VAL A 8 -7.83 -36.85 -3.92
N SER A 9 -6.57 -36.44 -3.87
CA SER A 9 -5.87 -35.79 -2.76
C SER A 9 -6.34 -34.34 -2.48
N HIS A 10 -7.65 -34.11 -2.37
CA HIS A 10 -8.24 -32.77 -2.22
C HIS A 10 -8.11 -32.11 -0.84
N PRO A 11 -8.34 -32.80 0.30
CA PRO A 11 -8.50 -32.09 1.58
C PRO A 11 -7.19 -31.52 2.15
N ARG A 12 -6.03 -32.02 1.72
CA ARG A 12 -4.73 -31.43 2.09
C ARG A 12 -4.46 -30.15 1.31
N ARG A 13 -4.71 -30.17 0.00
CA ARG A 13 -4.47 -29.02 -0.88
C ARG A 13 -5.38 -27.83 -0.53
N GLU A 14 -6.63 -28.09 -0.17
CA GLU A 14 -7.56 -27.05 0.29
C GLU A 14 -7.13 -26.42 1.63
N ARG A 15 -6.62 -27.22 2.56
CA ARG A 15 -6.05 -26.71 3.83
C ARG A 15 -4.81 -25.87 3.58
N ASP A 16 -3.91 -26.32 2.71
CA ASP A 16 -2.71 -25.56 2.36
C ASP A 16 -3.06 -24.21 1.73
N THR A 17 -4.08 -24.17 0.85
CA THR A 17 -4.57 -22.90 0.29
C THR A 17 -5.21 -22.00 1.34
N ALA A 18 -5.99 -22.56 2.27
CA ALA A 18 -6.61 -21.77 3.35
C ALA A 18 -5.55 -21.16 4.28
N VAL A 19 -4.50 -21.92 4.60
CA VAL A 19 -3.36 -21.42 5.39
C VAL A 19 -2.62 -20.31 4.63
N GLN A 20 -2.36 -20.47 3.34
CA GLN A 20 -1.71 -19.43 2.53
C GLN A 20 -2.54 -18.15 2.46
N LEU A 21 -3.86 -18.27 2.29
CA LEU A 21 -4.77 -17.12 2.29
C LEU A 21 -4.78 -16.41 3.63
N ALA A 22 -4.79 -17.13 4.75
CA ALA A 22 -4.72 -16.54 6.07
C ALA A 22 -3.41 -15.74 6.26
N VAL A 23 -2.27 -16.34 5.92
CA VAL A 23 -0.95 -15.67 6.00
C VAL A 23 -0.89 -14.42 5.12
N LEU A 24 -1.43 -14.47 3.89
CA LEU A 24 -1.46 -13.31 3.00
C LEU A 24 -2.38 -12.21 3.53
N SER A 25 -3.53 -12.58 4.10
CA SER A 25 -4.49 -11.65 4.70
C SER A 25 -3.86 -10.93 5.90
N ASP A 26 -3.21 -11.67 6.81
CA ASP A 26 -2.53 -11.09 7.97
C ASP A 26 -1.41 -10.13 7.56
N ARG A 27 -0.64 -10.50 6.53
CA ARG A 27 0.43 -9.64 6.00
C ARG A 27 -0.13 -8.37 5.36
N LEU A 28 -1.25 -8.48 4.64
CA LEU A 28 -1.94 -7.33 4.05
C LEU A 28 -2.46 -6.41 5.14
N GLU A 29 -3.16 -6.95 6.15
CA GLU A 29 -3.68 -6.15 7.25
C GLU A 29 -2.55 -5.42 8.01
N ALA A 30 -1.43 -6.11 8.26
CA ALA A 30 -0.26 -5.51 8.87
C ALA A 30 0.35 -4.39 8.01
N ALA A 31 0.42 -4.58 6.68
CA ALA A 31 0.93 -3.57 5.75
C ALA A 31 0.02 -2.34 5.72
N GLU A 32 -1.29 -2.53 5.60
CA GLU A 32 -2.27 -1.45 5.62
C GLU A 32 -2.26 -0.68 6.95
N ARG A 33 -2.11 -1.39 8.07
CA ARG A 33 -1.99 -0.76 9.40
C ARG A 33 -0.75 0.14 9.47
N ARG A 34 0.40 -0.33 8.99
CA ARG A 34 1.63 0.48 8.91
C ARG A 34 1.46 1.67 7.98
N GLN A 35 0.79 1.49 6.84
CA GLN A 35 0.48 2.58 5.91
C GLN A 35 -0.37 3.67 6.58
N ARG A 36 -1.43 3.30 7.31
CA ARG A 36 -2.27 4.25 8.05
C ARG A 36 -1.47 4.99 9.13
N GLN A 37 -0.61 4.28 9.86
CA GLN A 37 0.28 4.88 10.86
C GLN A 37 1.20 5.94 10.23
N LEU A 38 1.86 5.59 9.13
CA LEU A 38 2.73 6.53 8.40
C LEU A 38 1.96 7.74 7.86
N GLN A 39 0.76 7.52 7.28
CA GLN A 39 -0.10 8.60 6.81
C GLN A 39 -0.46 9.56 7.95
N ASN A 40 -0.84 9.04 9.11
CA ASN A 40 -1.18 9.85 10.28
C ASN A 40 0.02 10.65 10.79
N THR A 41 1.20 10.01 10.88
CA THR A 41 2.44 10.67 11.29
C THR A 41 2.85 11.76 10.30
N ILE A 42 2.82 11.49 9.00
CA ILE A 42 3.12 12.49 7.96
C ILE A 42 2.14 13.65 8.01
N ALA A 43 0.85 13.40 8.23
CA ALA A 43 -0.14 14.47 8.37
C ALA A 43 0.11 15.33 9.62
N ALA A 44 0.54 14.74 10.73
CA ALA A 44 0.93 15.47 11.93
C ALA A 44 2.17 16.36 11.67
N ILE A 45 3.24 15.79 11.09
CA ILE A 45 4.45 16.51 10.70
C ILE A 45 4.12 17.64 9.72
N GLY A 46 3.24 17.38 8.75
CA GLY A 46 2.79 18.39 7.78
C GLY A 46 2.16 19.60 8.47
N ARG A 47 1.24 19.36 9.43
CA ARG A 47 0.65 20.44 10.23
C ARG A 47 1.69 21.23 11.01
N GLU A 48 2.65 20.56 11.65
CA GLU A 48 3.73 21.22 12.39
C GLU A 48 4.64 22.05 11.49
N ALA A 49 4.92 21.58 10.27
CA ALA A 49 5.79 22.25 9.31
C ALA A 49 5.08 23.30 8.41
N GLY A 50 3.75 23.43 8.52
CA GLY A 50 2.94 24.26 7.63
C GLY A 50 2.94 23.75 6.17
N VAL A 51 2.98 22.44 5.98
CA VAL A 51 3.02 21.76 4.68
C VAL A 51 1.87 20.76 4.59
N SER A 52 1.18 20.71 3.46
CA SER A 52 0.21 19.66 3.18
C SER A 52 0.70 18.72 2.09
N VAL A 53 0.26 17.46 2.11
CA VAL A 53 0.55 16.48 1.05
C VAL A 53 -0.51 16.62 -0.03
N GLY A 54 -0.08 16.78 -1.28
CA GLY A 54 -0.93 16.87 -2.46
C GLY A 54 -1.11 15.51 -3.16
N CYS A 55 -1.27 15.54 -4.48
CA CYS A 55 -1.44 14.36 -5.31
C CYS A 55 -0.11 13.66 -5.63
N LEU A 56 -0.20 12.47 -6.24
CA LEU A 56 0.96 11.79 -6.82
C LEU A 56 1.63 12.68 -7.86
N CYS A 57 2.96 12.75 -7.84
CA CYS A 57 3.69 13.53 -8.83
C CYS A 57 3.51 12.91 -10.23
N GLY A 58 2.90 13.65 -11.16
CA GLY A 58 2.76 13.19 -12.55
C GLY A 58 4.05 13.23 -13.39
N HIS A 59 5.20 13.60 -12.81
CA HIS A 59 6.50 13.57 -13.49
C HIS A 59 7.31 12.33 -13.17
N CYS A 60 7.44 11.98 -11.88
CA CYS A 60 8.19 10.80 -11.47
C CYS A 60 7.31 9.64 -11.03
N GLU A 61 6.05 9.86 -10.68
CA GLU A 61 5.10 8.85 -10.17
C GLU A 61 5.55 8.10 -8.91
N GLU A 62 6.70 8.45 -8.35
CA GLU A 62 7.29 7.74 -7.22
C GLU A 62 7.19 8.50 -5.89
N SER A 63 6.58 9.69 -5.87
CA SER A 63 6.32 10.44 -4.64
C SER A 63 5.08 11.33 -4.74
N TYR A 64 4.43 11.57 -3.60
CA TYR A 64 3.41 12.61 -3.50
C TYR A 64 4.05 13.99 -3.49
N THR A 65 3.35 14.95 -4.09
CA THR A 65 3.69 16.37 -4.04
C THR A 65 3.44 16.94 -2.65
N LEU A 66 4.15 18.00 -2.30
CA LEU A 66 3.97 18.80 -1.10
C LEU A 66 3.48 20.19 -1.51
N ILE A 67 2.55 20.74 -0.73
CA ILE A 67 2.01 22.08 -0.93
C ILE A 67 2.47 22.95 0.25
N LYS A 68 3.14 24.06 -0.06
CA LYS A 68 3.61 25.03 0.93
C LYS A 68 3.59 26.43 0.32
N ASN A 69 3.06 27.42 1.04
CA ASN A 69 3.06 28.83 0.63
C ASN A 69 2.50 29.08 -0.79
N GLY A 70 1.46 28.34 -1.20
CA GLY A 70 0.88 28.44 -2.54
C GLY A 70 1.67 27.74 -3.66
N ASP A 71 2.80 27.10 -3.34
CA ASP A 71 3.55 26.27 -4.29
C ASP A 71 3.30 24.79 -4.03
N MET A 72 3.03 24.04 -5.10
CA MET A 72 3.09 22.58 -5.13
C MET A 72 4.44 22.13 -5.69
N TYR A 73 5.15 21.26 -4.99
CA TYR A 73 6.42 20.72 -5.45
C TYR A 73 6.60 19.24 -5.13
N CYS A 74 7.37 18.55 -5.95
CA CYS A 74 7.75 17.16 -5.75
C CYS A 74 9.07 17.09 -4.96
N PRO A 75 9.11 16.43 -3.79
CA PRO A 75 10.34 16.34 -3.00
C PRO A 75 11.40 15.43 -3.65
N ARG A 76 11.00 14.59 -4.61
CA ARG A 76 11.91 13.63 -5.26
C ARG A 76 12.57 14.17 -6.52
N CYS A 77 11.78 14.67 -7.48
CA CYS A 77 12.31 15.12 -8.77
C CYS A 77 12.44 16.65 -8.89
N GLY A 78 12.00 17.40 -7.88
CA GLY A 78 12.09 18.86 -7.86
C GLY A 78 11.06 19.57 -8.74
N HIS A 79 10.19 18.84 -9.45
CA HIS A 79 9.09 19.45 -10.22
C HIS A 79 8.28 20.38 -9.32
N ARG A 80 8.04 21.62 -9.76
CA ARG A 80 7.32 22.64 -9.00
C ARG A 80 6.32 23.35 -9.89
N ARG A 81 5.16 23.68 -9.31
CA ARG A 81 4.08 24.44 -9.92
C ARG A 81 3.46 25.35 -8.86
N SER A 82 3.34 26.63 -9.16
CA SER A 82 2.56 27.55 -8.33
C SER A 82 1.06 27.32 -8.54
N LEU A 83 0.30 27.41 -7.44
CA LEU A 83 -1.15 27.19 -7.39
C LEU A 83 -1.93 28.51 -7.42
#